data_AF-A0A936K120-F1
#
_entry.id   AF-A0A936K120-F1
#
_cell.length_a   1.000
_cell.length_b   1.000
_cell.length_c   1.000
_cell.angle_alpha   90.00
_cell.angle_beta   90.00
_cell.angle_gamma   90.00
#
_symmetry.space_group_name_H-M   'P 1'
#
loop_
_entity.id
_entity.type
_entity.pdbx_description
1 polymer ?
#
loop_
_entity_poly.entity_id
_entity_poly.type
_entity_poly.pdbx_seq_one_letter_code
_entity_poly.pdbx_strand_id
1 'polypeptide(L)'
;MKFRDVVIFNGKTFTVPQGIQRIDTRATHGWQVRYGGTKLFSDHTRDGSGAEASLDLARRELARRIAKLPAPSLLQKKPSESKTSNLPVGISGPIVRQRVGSSVRSCSFSVLLPRFGQPPRCSSVYIGTENTYTVERYQAALVKAVAMRQEAEQIYELATTKAKRAAAKVLRTGAVGAVAAKAVKRAPAKKAATEVAKKSTAKKSASAR
;
A
#
# COMPACT_ATOMS: atom_id res chain seq x y z
N MET A 1 5.95 3.49 -9.91
CA MET A 1 5.38 4.74 -9.38
C MET A 1 4.14 5.05 -10.20
N LYS A 2 3.03 5.47 -9.57
CA LYS A 2 1.80 5.81 -10.30
C LYS A 2 1.89 7.26 -10.78
N PHE A 3 1.33 7.53 -11.96
CA PHE A 3 1.16 8.85 -12.52
C PHE A 3 -0.33 9.10 -12.71
N ARG A 4 -0.73 10.37 -12.71
CA ARG A 4 -2.10 10.81 -13.00
C ARG A 4 -2.06 12.07 -13.82
N ASP A 5 -3.06 12.26 -14.66
CA ASP A 5 -3.22 13.49 -15.41
C ASP A 5 -4.04 14.48 -14.58
N VAL A 6 -3.60 15.73 -14.58
CA VAL A 6 -4.22 16.83 -13.84
C VAL A 6 -4.45 17.96 -14.83
N VAL A 7 -5.70 18.37 -14.98
CA VAL A 7 -6.07 19.56 -15.75
C VAL A 7 -6.09 20.74 -14.78
N ILE A 8 -5.36 21.81 -15.10
CA ILE A 8 -5.38 23.06 -14.31
C ILE A 8 -6.46 24.02 -14.84
N PHE A 9 -6.72 25.12 -14.12
CA PHE A 9 -7.81 26.05 -14.43
C PHE A 9 -7.77 26.67 -15.84
N ASN A 10 -6.61 26.71 -16.50
CA ASN A 10 -6.47 27.21 -17.89
C ASN A 10 -6.65 26.11 -18.96
N GLY A 11 -7.10 24.91 -18.58
CA GLY A 11 -7.32 23.77 -19.48
C GLY A 11 -6.07 22.96 -19.83
N LYS A 12 -4.86 23.40 -19.43
CA LYS A 12 -3.63 22.62 -19.66
C LYS A 12 -3.63 21.34 -18.84
N THR A 13 -3.19 20.25 -19.46
CA THR A 13 -3.09 18.93 -18.83
C THR A 13 -1.64 18.60 -18.50
N PHE A 14 -1.40 18.11 -17.29
CA PHE A 14 -0.08 17.72 -16.82
C PHE A 14 -0.09 16.28 -16.29
N THR A 15 0.88 15.48 -16.70
CA THR A 15 1.13 14.17 -16.09
C THR A 15 1.98 14.31 -14.83
N VAL A 16 1.38 14.00 -13.69
CA VAL A 16 1.93 14.28 -12.36
C VAL A 16 2.19 12.97 -11.60
N PRO A 17 3.39 12.78 -11.01
CA PRO A 17 3.68 11.59 -10.23
C PRO A 17 2.93 11.57 -8.88
N GLN A 18 2.72 10.36 -8.36
CA GLN A 18 2.26 10.16 -7.00
C GLN A 18 3.25 10.78 -6.00
N GLY A 19 2.74 11.66 -5.13
CA GLY A 19 3.56 12.45 -4.19
C GLY A 19 3.70 13.92 -4.57
N ILE A 20 3.13 14.35 -5.71
CA ILE A 20 2.92 15.77 -6.02
C ILE A 20 1.41 16.00 -6.14
N GLN A 21 0.92 17.12 -5.62
CA GLN A 21 -0.47 17.55 -5.68
C GLN A 21 -0.56 18.98 -6.19
N ARG A 22 -1.54 19.24 -7.07
CA ARG A 22 -1.88 20.60 -7.49
C ARG A 22 -2.60 21.31 -6.36
N ILE A 23 -2.21 22.56 -6.11
CA ILE A 23 -2.93 23.50 -5.25
C ILE A 23 -3.34 24.66 -6.14
N ASP A 24 -4.65 24.80 -6.31
CA ASP A 24 -5.29 25.92 -6.99
C ASP A 24 -6.31 26.53 -6.04
N THR A 25 -5.90 27.57 -5.34
CA THR A 25 -6.79 28.41 -4.54
C THR A 25 -6.75 29.83 -5.09
N ARG A 26 -7.69 30.69 -4.66
CA ARG A 26 -7.80 32.08 -5.15
C ARG A 26 -6.50 32.89 -5.00
N ALA A 27 -5.66 32.56 -4.02
CA ALA A 27 -4.43 33.29 -3.72
C ALA A 27 -3.15 32.48 -3.99
N THR A 28 -3.26 31.19 -4.33
CA THR A 28 -2.09 30.32 -4.42
C THR A 28 -2.26 29.28 -5.52
N HIS A 29 -1.36 29.35 -6.49
CA HIS A 29 -1.26 28.40 -7.60
C HIS A 29 0.11 27.74 -7.56
N GLY A 30 0.15 26.42 -7.48
CA GLY A 30 1.41 25.72 -7.40
C GLY A 30 1.31 24.21 -7.24
N TRP A 31 2.46 23.58 -7.15
CA TRP A 31 2.60 22.14 -6.93
C TRP A 31 3.16 21.87 -5.54
N GLN A 32 2.45 21.08 -4.77
CA GLN A 32 2.86 20.65 -3.44
C GLN A 32 3.45 19.24 -3.50
N VAL A 33 4.72 19.10 -3.14
CA VAL A 33 5.36 17.81 -2.89
C VAL A 33 4.92 17.30 -1.51
N ARG A 34 4.44 16.06 -1.44
CA ARG A 34 3.97 15.35 -0.25
C ARG A 34 4.76 14.05 -0.08
N TYR A 35 6.00 14.19 0.39
CA TYR A 35 6.88 13.05 0.67
C TYR A 35 7.85 13.45 1.78
N GLY A 36 7.74 12.83 2.96
CA GLY A 36 8.50 13.25 4.14
C GLY A 36 8.19 14.69 4.55
N GLY A 37 6.90 15.04 4.61
CA GLY A 37 6.42 16.41 4.81
C GLY A 37 5.93 17.09 3.52
N THR A 38 5.52 18.35 3.63
CA THR A 38 4.98 19.14 2.53
C THR A 38 5.94 20.24 2.08
N LYS A 39 5.97 20.57 0.78
CA LYS A 39 6.66 21.75 0.25
C LYS A 39 5.97 22.22 -1.02
N LEU A 40 5.64 23.50 -1.09
CA LEU A 40 4.96 24.12 -2.22
C LEU A 40 5.97 24.76 -3.17
N PHE A 41 5.73 24.60 -4.47
CA PHE A 41 6.40 25.29 -5.56
C PHE A 41 5.36 26.14 -6.27
N SER A 42 5.42 27.46 -6.07
CA SER A 42 4.49 28.40 -6.69
C SER A 42 4.72 28.48 -8.20
N ASP A 43 3.66 28.74 -8.96
CA ASP A 43 3.76 29.01 -10.40
C ASP A 43 4.30 30.42 -10.69
N HIS A 44 4.30 31.29 -9.67
CA HIS A 44 4.69 32.71 -9.76
C HIS A 44 3.92 33.51 -10.83
N THR A 45 2.82 32.97 -11.36
CA THR A 45 2.05 33.50 -12.49
C THR A 45 0.56 33.23 -12.26
N ARG A 46 -0.31 34.15 -12.70
CA ARG A 46 -1.78 34.04 -12.53
C ARG A 46 -2.48 33.36 -13.69
N ASP A 47 -1.85 33.30 -14.85
CA ASP A 47 -2.35 32.68 -16.08
C ASP A 47 -2.00 31.18 -16.18
N GLY A 48 -1.18 30.67 -15.25
CA GLY A 48 -0.73 29.29 -15.21
C GLY A 48 0.36 28.97 -16.25
N SER A 49 1.02 29.97 -16.80
CA SER A 49 2.18 29.79 -17.70
C SER A 49 3.38 29.18 -16.96
N GLY A 50 3.60 29.56 -15.69
CA GLY A 50 4.67 29.02 -14.85
C GLY A 50 4.43 27.64 -14.25
N ALA A 51 3.26 27.03 -14.51
CA ALA A 51 2.87 25.74 -13.95
C ALA A 51 3.80 24.58 -14.37
N GLU A 52 4.38 24.65 -15.58
CA GLU A 52 5.32 23.63 -16.05
C GLU A 52 6.66 23.71 -15.32
N ALA A 53 7.22 24.93 -15.22
CA ALA A 53 8.48 25.18 -14.55
C ALA A 53 8.40 24.82 -13.05
N SER A 54 7.29 25.19 -12.38
CA SER A 54 7.06 24.84 -10.98
C SER A 54 6.88 23.33 -10.78
N LEU A 55 6.26 22.62 -11.74
CA LEU A 55 6.12 21.17 -11.71
C LEU A 55 7.48 20.47 -11.82
N ASP A 56 8.38 20.97 -12.66
CA ASP A 56 9.71 20.41 -12.81
C ASP A 56 10.57 20.60 -11.55
N LEU A 57 10.48 21.75 -10.88
CA LEU A 57 11.09 21.96 -9.57
C LEU A 57 10.52 20.97 -8.54
N ALA A 58 9.21 20.77 -8.52
CA ALA A 58 8.56 19.80 -7.64
C ALA A 58 8.99 18.36 -7.93
N ARG A 59 9.16 17.98 -9.22
CA ARG A 59 9.67 16.65 -9.63
C ARG A 59 11.11 16.43 -9.15
N ARG A 60 11.99 17.43 -9.30
CA ARG A 60 13.39 17.37 -8.82
C ARG A 60 13.44 17.25 -7.30
N GLU A 61 12.62 18.00 -6.58
CA GLU A 61 12.51 17.89 -5.12
C GLU A 61 12.00 16.51 -4.71
N LEU A 62 10.94 16.00 -5.34
CA LEU A 62 10.43 14.66 -5.06
C LEU A 62 11.51 13.59 -5.28
N ALA A 63 12.24 13.66 -6.40
CA ALA A 63 13.32 12.73 -6.69
C ALA A 63 14.46 12.83 -5.64
N ARG A 64 14.81 14.04 -5.21
CA ARG A 64 15.80 14.27 -4.14
C ARG A 64 15.34 13.63 -2.82
N ARG A 65 14.07 13.81 -2.45
CA ARG A 65 13.53 13.24 -1.21
C ARG A 65 13.43 11.72 -1.25
N ILE A 66 13.04 11.13 -2.39
CA ILE A 66 13.02 9.66 -2.55
C ILE A 66 14.43 9.06 -2.46
N ALA A 67 15.45 9.79 -2.92
CA ALA A 67 16.84 9.36 -2.76
C ALA A 67 17.26 9.34 -1.28
N LYS A 68 16.93 10.41 -0.53
CA LYS A 68 17.37 10.61 0.86
C LYS A 68 16.54 9.86 1.90
N LEU A 69 15.21 9.91 1.83
CA LEU A 69 14.31 9.41 2.87
C LEU A 69 13.84 7.98 2.58
N PRO A 70 13.58 7.16 3.62
CA PRO A 70 12.97 5.85 3.44
C PRO A 70 11.59 5.98 2.79
N ALA A 71 11.15 4.92 2.11
CA ALA A 71 9.78 4.88 1.62
C ALA A 71 8.80 4.87 2.80
N PRO A 72 7.70 5.64 2.73
CA PRO A 72 6.66 5.56 3.74
C PRO A 72 6.11 4.13 3.79
N SER A 73 6.17 3.54 4.98
CA SER A 73 5.68 2.19 5.24
C SER A 73 4.16 2.20 5.42
N LEU A 74 3.48 1.24 4.82
CA LEU A 74 2.06 0.97 5.06
C LEU A 74 1.85 -0.02 6.20
N LEU A 75 2.93 -0.46 6.86
CA LEU A 75 2.86 -1.40 7.95
C LEU A 75 2.29 -0.72 9.20
N GLN A 76 1.38 -1.43 9.86
CA GLN A 76 0.80 -0.99 11.11
C GLN A 76 1.87 -1.00 12.21
N LYS A 77 2.09 0.13 12.87
CA LYS A 77 3.13 0.31 13.90
C LYS A 77 2.64 0.07 15.34
N LYS A 78 1.32 0.17 15.57
CA LYS A 78 0.70 -0.04 16.88
C LYS A 78 -0.35 -1.15 16.78
N PRO A 79 -0.57 -1.97 17.83
CA PRO A 79 -1.71 -2.89 17.87
C PRO A 79 -3.03 -2.17 17.53
N SER A 80 -3.98 -2.90 16.94
CA SER A 80 -5.32 -2.35 16.69
C SER A 80 -6.07 -2.18 18.01
N GLU A 81 -6.97 -1.20 18.07
CA GLU A 81 -7.80 -0.96 19.26
C GLU A 81 -8.67 -2.17 19.62
N SER A 82 -9.11 -2.94 18.61
CA SER A 82 -9.87 -4.18 18.79
C SER A 82 -9.04 -5.36 19.32
N LYS A 83 -7.72 -5.21 19.46
CA LYS A 83 -6.85 -6.29 19.94
C LYS A 83 -6.94 -6.38 21.45
N THR A 84 -7.51 -7.46 21.94
CA THR A 84 -7.68 -7.74 23.38
C THR A 84 -6.42 -8.29 24.05
N SER A 85 -5.46 -8.82 23.29
CA SER A 85 -4.20 -9.32 23.84
C SER A 85 -3.11 -8.24 23.86
N ASN A 86 -2.33 -8.21 24.95
CA ASN A 86 -1.18 -7.32 25.11
C ASN A 86 0.04 -7.75 24.26
N LEU A 87 -0.21 -8.47 23.15
CA LEU A 87 0.84 -8.95 22.26
C LEU A 87 1.21 -7.88 21.23
N PRO A 88 2.48 -7.83 20.78
CA PRO A 88 2.92 -6.92 19.74
C PRO A 88 2.12 -7.04 18.43
N VAL A 89 2.16 -6.00 17.61
CA VAL A 89 1.41 -5.95 16.34
C VAL A 89 1.65 -7.20 15.49
N GLY A 90 0.55 -7.76 14.97
CA GLY A 90 0.44 -9.02 14.22
C GLY A 90 1.27 -10.22 14.72
N ILE A 91 1.46 -10.31 16.04
CA ILE A 91 1.65 -11.58 16.74
C ILE A 91 0.32 -11.91 17.42
N SER A 92 -0.17 -13.13 17.23
CA SER A 92 -1.42 -13.62 17.81
C SER A 92 -1.18 -14.92 18.59
N GLY A 93 -1.98 -15.16 19.62
CA GLY A 93 -1.90 -16.34 20.46
C GLY A 93 -1.86 -16.01 21.95
N PRO A 94 -1.46 -16.97 22.80
CA PRO A 94 -1.10 -18.35 22.44
C PRO A 94 -2.26 -19.11 21.79
N ILE A 95 -1.99 -19.79 20.66
CA ILE A 95 -2.98 -20.60 19.94
C ILE A 95 -2.76 -22.05 20.33
N VAL A 96 -3.74 -22.63 21.00
CA VAL A 96 -3.76 -24.05 21.36
C VAL A 96 -4.39 -24.84 20.21
N ARG A 97 -3.70 -25.90 19.76
CA ARG A 97 -4.19 -26.81 18.72
C ARG A 97 -3.91 -28.25 19.11
N GLN A 98 -4.83 -29.14 18.77
CA GLN A 98 -4.60 -30.58 18.80
C GLN A 98 -4.52 -31.08 17.36
N ARG A 99 -3.39 -31.66 16.96
CA ARG A 99 -3.26 -32.26 15.63
C ARG A 99 -3.95 -33.62 15.61
N VAL A 100 -4.58 -33.97 14.49
CA VAL A 100 -5.15 -35.32 14.28
C VAL A 100 -4.05 -36.36 14.55
N GLY A 101 -4.35 -37.33 15.42
CA GLY A 101 -3.41 -38.37 15.86
C GLY A 101 -2.48 -37.96 17.02
N SER A 102 -2.54 -36.72 17.52
CA SER A 102 -1.82 -36.31 18.73
C SER A 102 -2.67 -36.49 19.97
N SER A 103 -2.12 -37.16 20.99
CA SER A 103 -2.74 -37.27 22.32
C SER A 103 -2.62 -36.00 23.15
N VAL A 104 -1.70 -35.09 22.79
CA VAL A 104 -1.42 -33.86 23.56
C VAL A 104 -1.69 -32.62 22.71
N ARG A 105 -2.18 -31.54 23.34
CA ARG A 105 -2.32 -30.25 22.66
C ARG A 105 -1.00 -29.49 22.64
N SER A 106 -0.75 -28.77 21.55
CA SER A 106 0.40 -27.89 21.38
C SER A 106 -0.04 -26.43 21.37
N CYS A 107 0.86 -25.57 21.85
CA CYS A 107 0.65 -24.15 21.97
C CYS A 107 1.71 -23.40 21.13
N SER A 108 1.26 -22.44 20.32
CA SER A 108 2.14 -21.67 19.44
C SER A 108 1.65 -20.23 19.25
N PHE A 109 2.56 -19.32 18.95
CA PHE A 109 2.22 -18.01 18.42
C PHE A 109 2.05 -18.08 16.90
N SER A 110 1.11 -17.31 16.36
CA SER A 110 1.01 -17.01 14.93
C SER A 110 1.58 -15.62 14.66
N VAL A 111 2.59 -15.54 13.80
CA VAL A 111 3.31 -14.32 13.43
C VAL A 111 2.99 -13.96 11.98
N LEU A 112 2.45 -12.76 11.77
CA LEU A 112 2.18 -12.22 10.45
C LEU A 112 3.42 -11.50 9.90
N LEU A 113 4.02 -12.10 8.87
CA LEU A 113 5.24 -11.63 8.21
C LEU A 113 4.89 -10.83 6.94
N PRO A 114 5.17 -9.52 6.88
CA PRO A 114 4.93 -8.72 5.69
C PRO A 114 5.90 -9.10 4.56
N ARG A 115 5.40 -9.10 3.32
CA ARG A 115 6.21 -9.39 2.11
C ARG A 115 5.92 -8.35 1.05
N PHE A 116 6.96 -7.70 0.53
CA PHE A 116 6.77 -6.64 -0.45
C PHE A 116 6.30 -7.21 -1.79
N GLY A 117 5.17 -6.71 -2.30
CA GLY A 117 4.57 -7.15 -3.57
C GLY A 117 3.90 -8.53 -3.52
N GLN A 118 3.77 -9.14 -2.35
CA GLN A 118 3.19 -10.47 -2.16
C GLN A 118 2.25 -10.47 -0.95
N PRO A 119 1.32 -11.43 -0.85
CA PRO A 119 0.51 -11.57 0.35
C PRO A 119 1.40 -11.81 1.59
N PRO A 120 1.03 -11.25 2.75
CA PRO A 120 1.75 -11.53 3.99
C PRO A 120 1.65 -13.02 4.33
N ARG A 121 2.68 -13.56 4.96
CA ARG A 121 2.75 -14.97 5.35
C ARG A 121 2.53 -15.11 6.84
N CYS A 122 1.68 -16.03 7.26
CA CYS A 122 1.59 -16.44 8.66
C CYS A 122 2.59 -17.55 8.94
N SER A 123 3.41 -17.38 9.98
CA SER A 123 4.35 -18.38 10.49
C SER A 123 4.02 -18.74 11.92
N SER A 124 4.25 -19.98 12.33
CA SER A 124 4.00 -20.44 13.70
C SER A 124 5.29 -20.53 14.50
N VAL A 125 5.32 -19.97 15.70
CA VAL A 125 6.41 -20.16 16.67
C VAL A 125 5.92 -21.04 17.80
N TYR A 126 6.48 -22.24 17.90
CA TYR A 126 6.14 -23.21 18.92
C TYR A 126 6.58 -22.74 20.32
N ILE A 127 5.71 -22.96 21.32
CA ILE A 127 5.98 -22.65 22.72
C ILE A 127 6.20 -23.96 23.50
N GLY A 128 5.25 -24.88 23.42
CA GLY A 128 5.23 -26.10 24.20
C GLY A 128 3.97 -26.93 23.98
N THR A 129 3.96 -28.12 24.55
CA THR A 129 2.75 -28.94 24.74
C THR A 129 2.17 -28.70 26.13
N GLU A 130 0.98 -29.23 26.41
CA GLU A 130 0.33 -29.15 27.74
C GLU A 130 1.29 -29.50 28.89
N ASN A 131 2.16 -30.50 28.70
CA ASN A 131 3.08 -30.98 29.74
C ASN A 131 4.42 -30.22 29.80
N THR A 132 4.70 -29.38 28.79
CA THR A 132 6.01 -28.72 28.66
C THR A 132 5.90 -27.20 28.60
N TYR A 133 4.70 -26.66 28.73
CA TYR A 133 4.47 -25.23 28.73
C TYR A 133 4.96 -24.60 30.03
N THR A 134 5.92 -23.68 29.94
CA THR A 134 6.42 -22.89 31.06
C THR A 134 6.45 -21.40 30.69
N VAL A 135 6.50 -20.53 31.69
CA VAL A 135 6.63 -19.08 31.50
C VAL A 135 7.90 -18.74 30.72
N GLU A 136 9.00 -19.41 31.01
CA GLU A 136 10.28 -19.25 30.30
C GLU A 136 10.15 -19.58 28.81
N ARG A 137 9.50 -20.70 28.48
CA ARG A 137 9.27 -21.07 27.07
C ARG A 137 8.34 -20.09 26.36
N TYR A 138 7.32 -19.60 27.06
CA TYR A 138 6.44 -18.55 26.54
C TYR A 138 7.25 -17.28 26.19
N GLN A 139 8.08 -16.81 27.11
CA GLN A 139 8.90 -15.61 26.90
C GLN A 139 9.93 -15.82 25.78
N ALA A 140 10.64 -16.96 25.76
CA ALA A 140 11.60 -17.28 24.71
C ALA A 140 10.92 -17.34 23.32
N ALA A 141 9.75 -17.96 23.23
CA ALA A 141 8.96 -18.00 22.01
C ALA A 141 8.45 -16.60 21.60
N LEU A 142 8.09 -15.74 22.56
CA LEU A 142 7.66 -14.38 22.28
C LEU A 142 8.81 -13.54 21.72
N VAL A 143 10.00 -13.59 22.34
CA VAL A 143 11.21 -12.93 21.84
C VAL A 143 11.51 -13.38 20.42
N LYS A 144 11.45 -14.69 20.15
CA LYS A 144 11.66 -15.25 18.80
C LYS A 144 10.60 -14.76 17.80
N ALA A 145 9.33 -14.70 18.21
CA ALA A 145 8.24 -14.21 17.37
C ALA A 145 8.40 -12.72 17.02
N VAL A 146 8.83 -11.90 17.98
CA VAL A 146 9.12 -10.47 17.78
C VAL A 146 10.29 -10.28 16.84
N ALA A 147 11.40 -10.98 17.06
CA ALA A 147 12.58 -10.91 16.20
C ALA A 147 12.24 -11.29 14.75
N MET A 148 11.55 -12.43 14.56
CA MET A 148 11.12 -12.90 13.24
C MET A 148 10.28 -11.86 12.51
N ARG A 149 9.39 -11.17 13.22
CA ARG A 149 8.58 -10.10 12.63
C ARG A 149 9.42 -8.88 12.29
N GLN A 150 10.28 -8.42 13.20
CA GLN A 150 11.13 -7.23 13.00
C GLN A 150 12.04 -7.40 11.78
N GLU A 151 12.65 -8.57 11.60
CA GLU A 151 13.43 -8.91 10.41
C GLU A 151 12.60 -8.78 9.13
N ALA A 152 11.39 -9.35 9.12
CA ALA A 152 10.48 -9.26 7.98
C ALA A 152 10.05 -7.81 7.67
N GLU A 153 9.81 -7.00 8.71
CA GLU A 153 9.49 -5.57 8.55
C GLU A 153 10.67 -4.79 7.94
N GLN A 154 11.90 -5.04 8.40
CA GLN A 154 13.11 -4.41 7.84
C GLN A 154 13.30 -4.78 6.37
N ILE A 155 13.19 -6.07 6.03
CA ILE A 155 13.28 -6.54 4.64
C ILE A 155 12.21 -5.88 3.78
N TYR A 156 10.98 -5.80 4.28
CA TYR A 156 9.87 -5.13 3.60
C TYR A 156 10.16 -3.65 3.34
N GLU A 157 10.62 -2.92 4.35
CA GLU A 157 10.91 -1.48 4.25
C GLU A 157 12.08 -1.18 3.30
N LEU A 158 13.13 -2.01 3.33
CA LEU A 158 14.25 -1.93 2.39
C LEU A 158 13.80 -2.21 0.96
N ALA A 159 13.02 -3.27 0.75
CA ALA A 159 12.47 -3.61 -0.57
C ALA A 159 11.56 -2.50 -1.10
N THR A 160 10.70 -1.94 -0.25
CA THR A 160 9.82 -0.81 -0.59
C THR A 160 10.63 0.42 -0.98
N THR A 161 11.68 0.73 -0.22
CA THR A 161 12.58 1.86 -0.50
C THR A 161 13.33 1.66 -1.81
N LYS A 162 13.87 0.46 -2.05
CA LYS A 162 14.54 0.10 -3.31
C LYS A 162 13.60 0.26 -4.51
N ALA A 163 12.37 -0.25 -4.41
CA ALA A 163 11.37 -0.13 -5.47
C ALA A 163 10.98 1.34 -5.73
N LYS A 164 10.82 2.16 -4.68
CA LYS A 164 10.49 3.58 -4.81
C LYS A 164 11.65 4.35 -5.47
N ARG A 165 12.90 4.08 -5.08
CA ARG A 165 14.11 4.67 -5.69
C ARG A 165 14.26 4.29 -7.15
N ALA A 166 14.06 3.02 -7.50
CA ALA A 166 14.06 2.57 -8.88
C ALA A 166 13.01 3.33 -9.71
N ALA A 167 11.80 3.49 -9.17
CA ALA A 167 10.75 4.24 -9.85
C ALA A 167 11.04 5.75 -9.95
N ALA A 168 11.77 6.34 -9.00
CA ALA A 168 12.15 7.76 -9.07
C ALA A 168 13.26 8.04 -10.10
N LYS A 169 14.07 7.06 -10.49
CA LYS A 169 15.02 7.21 -11.61
C LYS A 169 14.29 7.56 -12.92
N VAL A 170 13.07 7.08 -13.10
CA VAL A 170 12.20 7.41 -14.25
C VAL A 170 11.82 8.90 -14.25
N LEU A 171 11.65 9.52 -13.08
CA LEU A 171 11.37 10.96 -12.98
C LEU A 171 12.57 11.82 -13.39
N ARG A 172 13.79 11.35 -13.13
CA ARG A 172 15.02 12.09 -13.48
C ARG A 172 15.38 12.00 -14.96
N THR A 173 14.99 10.92 -15.62
CA THR A 173 15.34 10.63 -17.02
C THR A 173 14.33 11.17 -18.03
N GLY A 174 13.29 11.91 -17.59
CA GLY A 174 12.34 12.56 -18.48
C GLY A 174 11.39 11.61 -19.23
N ALA A 175 11.49 10.30 -19.04
CA ALA A 175 10.68 9.28 -19.72
C ALA A 175 9.20 9.21 -19.25
N VAL A 176 8.66 10.31 -18.72
CA VAL A 176 7.26 10.39 -18.25
C VAL A 176 6.30 10.38 -19.45
N GLY A 177 6.69 10.94 -20.60
CA GLY A 177 5.87 10.96 -21.83
C GLY A 177 5.70 9.58 -22.50
N ALA A 178 6.71 8.71 -22.46
CA ALA A 178 6.65 7.40 -23.13
C ALA A 178 5.79 6.36 -22.39
N VAL A 179 5.64 6.48 -21.06
CA VAL A 179 4.87 5.53 -20.25
C VAL A 179 3.37 5.84 -20.31
N ALA A 180 2.98 7.11 -20.40
CA ALA A 180 1.58 7.54 -20.57
C ALA A 180 1.00 7.07 -21.92
N ALA A 181 1.75 7.21 -23.01
CA ALA A 181 1.33 6.79 -24.35
C ALA A 181 1.10 5.25 -24.46
N LYS A 182 1.76 4.45 -23.62
CA LYS A 182 1.63 2.99 -23.60
C LYS A 182 0.48 2.50 -22.72
N ALA A 183 0.05 3.28 -21.72
CA ALA A 183 -1.07 2.97 -20.84
C ALA A 183 -2.43 3.22 -21.54
N VAL A 184 -2.53 4.26 -22.37
CA VAL A 184 -3.76 4.56 -23.14
C VAL A 184 -4.07 3.47 -24.18
N LYS A 185 -3.04 2.82 -24.75
CA LYS A 185 -3.21 1.70 -25.70
C LYS A 185 -3.59 0.35 -25.08
N ARG A 186 -3.75 0.26 -23.76
CA ARG A 186 -4.12 -0.98 -23.03
C ARG A 186 -5.40 -0.82 -22.21
N ALA A 187 -6.37 -0.05 -22.70
CA ALA A 187 -7.74 -0.16 -22.20
C ALA A 187 -8.37 -1.46 -22.73
N PRO A 188 -8.92 -2.35 -21.87
CA PRO A 188 -9.56 -3.57 -22.33
C PRO A 188 -10.97 -3.26 -22.86
N ALA A 189 -11.18 -3.46 -24.16
CA ALA A 189 -12.50 -3.71 -24.70
C ALA A 189 -13.05 -5.00 -24.07
N LYS A 190 -13.95 -4.89 -23.10
CA LYS A 190 -14.92 -5.92 -22.69
C LYS A 190 -15.80 -5.40 -21.56
N LYS A 191 -17.03 -5.00 -21.89
CA LYS A 191 -18.25 -5.11 -21.06
C LYS A 191 -19.46 -4.66 -21.89
N ALA A 192 -19.95 -5.56 -22.73
CA ALA A 192 -21.28 -5.46 -23.35
C ALA A 192 -21.74 -6.89 -23.71
N ALA A 193 -22.03 -7.70 -22.68
CA ALA A 193 -22.71 -9.00 -22.85
C ALA A 193 -23.12 -9.59 -21.49
N THR A 194 -23.90 -8.88 -20.66
CA THR A 194 -24.62 -9.52 -19.55
C THR A 194 -25.82 -8.70 -19.09
N GLU A 195 -26.75 -8.39 -19.99
CA GLU A 195 -28.03 -7.79 -19.60
C GLU A 195 -29.17 -8.21 -20.55
N VAL A 196 -29.44 -9.52 -20.65
CA VAL A 196 -30.67 -10.03 -21.30
C VAL A 196 -31.32 -11.20 -20.54
N ALA A 197 -30.61 -11.90 -19.64
CA ALA A 197 -31.13 -13.15 -19.05
C ALA A 197 -31.89 -13.01 -17.72
N LYS A 198 -32.62 -11.90 -17.48
CA LYS A 198 -33.41 -11.73 -16.23
C LYS A 198 -34.89 -11.38 -16.41
N LYS A 199 -35.44 -11.49 -17.62
CA LYS A 199 -36.85 -11.14 -17.91
C LYS A 199 -37.77 -12.28 -18.35
N SER A 200 -37.37 -13.55 -18.22
CA SER A 200 -38.18 -14.70 -18.68
C SER A 200 -38.81 -15.59 -17.59
N THR A 201 -38.66 -15.29 -16.30
CA THR A 201 -39.23 -16.12 -15.20
C THR A 201 -40.34 -15.45 -14.38
N ALA A 202 -41.09 -14.53 -14.97
CA ALA A 202 -42.24 -13.90 -14.31
C ALA A 202 -43.44 -13.78 -15.26
N LYS A 203 -43.90 -14.88 -15.87
CA LYS A 203 -45.23 -14.95 -16.51
C LYS A 203 -45.71 -16.38 -16.73
N LYS A 204 -46.01 -17.13 -15.67
CA LYS A 204 -46.83 -18.36 -15.72
C LYS A 204 -47.42 -18.70 -14.35
N SER A 205 -48.30 -17.83 -13.85
CA SER A 205 -49.20 -18.13 -12.74
C SER A 205 -50.34 -17.10 -12.70
N ALA A 206 -51.25 -17.18 -13.66
CA ALA A 206 -52.60 -16.60 -13.58
C ALA A 206 -53.41 -16.98 -14.83
N SER A 207 -54.37 -17.90 -14.66
CA SER A 207 -55.69 -17.99 -15.32
C SER A 207 -56.13 -19.46 -15.20
N ALA A 208 -56.79 -19.86 -14.11
CA ALA A 208 -58.21 -19.67 -13.79
C ALA A 208 -59.07 -20.80 -14.38
N ARG A 209 -59.76 -21.49 -13.45
CA ARG A 209 -61.13 -21.98 -13.65
C ARG A 209 -62.03 -20.78 -13.93
#